data_AF-A0A9P4TSV5-F1
#
_entry.id   AF-A0A9P4TSV5-F1
#
_cell.length_a   1.000
_cell.length_b   1.000
_cell.length_c   1.000
_cell.angle_alpha   90.00
_cell.angle_beta   90.00
_cell.angle_gamma   90.00
#
_symmetry.space_group_name_H-M   'P 1'
#
loop_
_entity.id
_entity.type
_entity.pdbx_description
1 polymer ?
#
loop_
_entity_poly.entity_id
_entity_poly.type
_entity_poly.pdbx_seq_one_letter_code
_entity_poly.pdbx_strand_id
1 'polypeptide(L)' 'MAGLSSGIYNTFFRSNFIMLSTVFAGAFGVQMAFDTASTKVWDQVNAGRQWKDIKAQYVQAAEEEDDE' A
#
# COMPACT_ATOMS: atom_id res chain seq x y z
N MET A 1 -36.43 -2.93 -12.07
CA MET A 1 -35.40 -3.38 -11.11
C MET A 1 -34.20 -2.47 -11.27
N ALA A 2 -33.91 -1.59 -10.31
CA ALA A 2 -32.69 -0.80 -10.37
C ALA A 2 -31.50 -1.74 -10.08
N GLY A 3 -30.55 -1.84 -11.02
CA GLY A 3 -29.36 -2.67 -10.85
C GLY A 3 -28.38 -2.06 -9.86
N LEU A 4 -27.43 -2.86 -9.35
CA LEU A 4 -26.35 -2.38 -8.48
C LEU A 4 -25.59 -1.21 -9.10
N SER A 5 -25.37 -1.23 -10.42
CA SER A 5 -24.78 -0.14 -11.19
C SER A 5 -25.60 1.16 -11.13
N SER A 6 -26.93 1.06 -11.23
CA SER A 6 -27.83 2.21 -11.12
C SER A 6 -27.81 2.80 -9.70
N GLY A 7 -27.68 1.96 -8.67
CA GLY A 7 -27.52 2.40 -7.28
C GLY A 7 -26.20 3.15 -7.05
N ILE A 8 -25.09 2.61 -7.54
CA ILE A 8 -23.76 3.25 -7.42
C ILE A 8 -23.75 4.59 -8.16
N TYR A 9 -24.29 4.64 -9.37
CA TYR A 9 -24.34 5.88 -10.16
C TYR A 9 -25.14 6.97 -9.44
N ASN A 10 -26.35 6.65 -8.96
CA ASN A 10 -27.19 7.63 -8.27
C ASN A 10 -26.58 8.15 -6.97
N THR A 11 -25.81 7.32 -6.27
CA THR A 11 -25.23 7.67 -4.97
C THR A 11 -23.93 8.48 -5.11
N PHE A 12 -23.05 8.07 -6.03
CA PHE A 12 -21.68 8.61 -6.09
C PHE A 12 -21.39 9.46 -7.32
N PHE A 13 -22.05 9.22 -8.46
CA PHE A 13 -21.66 9.80 -9.75
C PHE A 13 -22.69 10.75 -10.37
N ARG A 14 -23.92 10.82 -9.83
CA ARG A 14 -24.99 11.67 -10.37
C ARG A 14 -24.76 13.17 -10.14
N SER A 15 -24.10 13.55 -9.04
CA SER A 15 -23.79 14.95 -8.71
C SER A 15 -22.30 15.22 -8.89
N ASN A 16 -21.94 16.27 -9.64
CA ASN A 16 -20.55 16.63 -9.88
C ASN A 16 -19.75 16.85 -8.58
N PHE A 17 -20.35 17.51 -7.59
CA PHE A 17 -19.69 17.75 -6.30
C PHE A 17 -19.41 16.44 -5.53
N ILE A 18 -20.41 15.55 -5.47
CA ILE A 18 -20.28 14.25 -4.79
C ILE A 18 -19.30 13.34 -5.55
N MET A 19 -19.33 13.37 -6.88
CA MET A 19 -18.38 12.64 -7.72
C MET A 19 -16.95 13.09 -7.43
N LEU A 20 -16.68 14.39 -7.42
CA LEU A 20 -15.34 14.92 -7.15
C LEU A 20 -14.87 14.55 -5.74
N SER A 21 -15.72 14.69 -4.72
CA SER A 21 -15.35 14.29 -3.35
C SER A 21 -15.10 12.79 -3.23
N THR A 22 -15.91 11.96 -3.91
CA THR A 22 -15.75 10.50 -3.96
C THR A 22 -14.43 10.11 -4.62
N VAL A 23 -14.08 10.76 -5.74
CA VAL A 23 -12.81 10.49 -6.43
C VAL A 23 -11.63 10.88 -5.57
N PHE A 24 -11.64 12.05 -4.91
CA PHE A 24 -10.55 12.46 -4.03
C PHE A 24 -10.42 11.55 -2.81
N ALA A 25 -11.52 11.28 -2.11
CA ALA A 25 -11.50 10.37 -0.96
C ALA A 25 -11.07 8.95 -1.38
N GLY A 26 -11.57 8.47 -2.52
CA GLY A 26 -11.20 7.20 -3.11
C GLY A 26 -9.73 7.13 -3.47
N ALA A 27 -9.16 8.18 -4.06
CA ALA A 27 -7.75 8.25 -4.40
C ALA A 27 -6.86 8.12 -3.16
N PHE A 28 -7.15 8.85 -2.08
CA PHE A 28 -6.40 8.72 -0.82
C PHE A 28 -6.53 7.33 -0.21
N GLY A 29 -7.75 6.77 -0.17
CA GLY A 29 -8.00 5.44 0.37
C GLY A 29 -7.28 4.35 -0.44
N VAL A 30 -7.36 4.42 -1.77
CA VAL A 30 -6.69 3.48 -2.67
C VAL A 30 -5.18 3.63 -2.59
N GLN A 31 -4.63 4.85 -2.54
CA GLN A 31 -3.19 5.07 -2.39
C GLN A 31 -2.66 4.37 -1.13
N MET A 32 -3.26 4.63 0.03
CA MET A 32 -2.82 4.04 1.30
C MET A 32 -2.90 2.51 1.28
N ALA A 33 -3.99 1.96 0.75
CA ALA A 33 -4.16 0.53 0.62
C ALA A 33 -3.16 -0.08 -0.37
N PHE A 34 -2.94 0.57 -1.51
CA PHE A 34 -2.02 0.12 -2.55
C PHE A 34 -0.57 0.14 -2.09
N ASP A 35 -0.12 1.19 -1.42
CA ASP A 35 1.24 1.29 -0.89
C ASP A 35 1.52 0.15 0.11
N THR A 36 0.59 -0.08 1.04
CA THR A 36 0.72 -1.13 2.06
C THR A 36 0.68 -2.52 1.44
N ALA A 37 -0.27 -2.77 0.54
CA ALA A 37 -0.43 -4.06 -0.10
C ALA A 37 0.75 -4.39 -1.01
N SER A 38 1.18 -3.43 -1.83
CA SER A 38 2.31 -3.60 -2.76
C SER A 38 3.61 -3.85 -2.00
N THR A 39 3.86 -3.11 -0.91
CA THR A 39 5.01 -3.36 -0.03
C THR A 39 4.96 -4.78 0.53
N LYS A 40 3.80 -5.21 1.05
CA LYS A 40 3.66 -6.57 1.60
C LYS A 40 3.91 -7.66 0.55
N VAL A 41 3.39 -7.47 -0.66
CA VAL A 41 3.63 -8.41 -1.78
C VAL A 41 5.11 -8.45 -2.12
N TRP A 42 5.75 -7.28 -2.24
CA TRP A 42 7.18 -7.19 -2.50
C TRP A 42 8.01 -7.89 -1.43
N ASP A 43 7.67 -7.69 -0.17
CA ASP A 43 8.35 -8.26 0.98
C ASP A 43 8.28 -9.78 1.00
N GLN A 44 7.11 -10.34 0.65
CA GLN A 44 6.91 -11.78 0.58
C GLN A 44 7.68 -12.42 -0.58
N VAL A 45 7.66 -11.77 -1.74
CA VAL A 45 8.37 -12.27 -2.93
C VAL A 45 9.89 -12.21 -2.76
N ASN A 46 10.40 -11.23 -2.02
CA ASN A 46 11.83 -11.01 -1.83
C ASN A 46 12.32 -11.37 -0.42
N ALA A 47 11.56 -12.19 0.31
CA ALA A 47 11.91 -12.58 1.67
C ALA A 47 13.31 -13.21 1.73
N GLY A 48 14.12 -12.76 2.70
CA GLY A 48 15.48 -13.24 2.92
C GLY A 48 16.53 -12.62 1.98
N ARG A 49 16.12 -11.75 1.05
CA ARG A 49 17.03 -11.04 0.13
C ARG A 49 17.05 -9.54 0.36
N GLN A 50 16.11 -9.01 1.13
CA GLN A 50 16.02 -7.58 1.38
C GLN A 50 17.03 -7.17 2.43
N TRP A 51 17.55 -5.95 2.32
CA TRP A 51 18.46 -5.41 3.32
C TRP A 51 17.90 -5.52 4.75
N LYS A 52 16.60 -5.23 4.94
CA LYS A 52 15.94 -5.36 6.24
C LYS A 52 15.96 -6.80 6.81
N ASP A 53 16.08 -7.81 5.96
CA ASP A 53 16.12 -9.23 6.37
C ASP A 53 17.55 -9.65 6.75
N ILE A 54 18.57 -9.11 6.05
CA ILE A 54 19.98 -9.54 6.21
C ILE A 54 20.84 -8.57 7.02
N LYS A 55 20.36 -7.34 7.27
CA LYS A 55 21.13 -6.25 7.90
C LYS A 55 21.78 -6.66 9.21
N ALA A 56 21.07 -7.40 10.06
CA ALA A 56 21.57 -7.78 11.37
C ALA A 56 22.92 -8.52 11.30
N GLN A 57 23.11 -9.36 10.29
CA GLN A 57 24.34 -10.14 10.11
C GLN A 57 25.55 -9.24 9.80
N TYR A 58 25.35 -8.20 8.99
CA TYR A 58 26.42 -7.29 8.59
C TYR A 58 26.77 -6.27 9.66
N VAL A 59 25.78 -5.84 10.44
CA VAL A 59 26.04 -4.91 11.56
C VAL A 59 26.81 -5.63 12.67
N GLN A 60 26.43 -6.86 13.01
CA GLN A 60 27.16 -7.66 14.00
C GLN A 60 28.59 -7.96 13.56
N ALA A 61 28.79 -8.37 12.30
CA ALA A 61 30.13 -8.62 11.78
C ALA A 61 31.03 -7.36 11.83
N ALA A 62 30.46 -6.17 11.57
CA ALA A 62 31.19 -4.92 11.66
C ALA A 62 31.54 -4.54 13.12
N GLU A 63 30.64 -4.80 14.08
CA GLU A 63 30.90 -4.60 15.50
C GLU A 63 31.98 -5.56 16.02
N GLU A 64 31.97 -6.82 15.58
CA GLU A 64 33.00 -7.82 15.92
C GLU A 64 34.39 -7.46 15.32
N GLU A 65 34.45 -6.91 14.10
CA GLU A 65 35.70 -6.43 13.49
C GLU A 65 36.28 -5.19 14.18
N ASP A 66 35.45 -4.30 14.75
CA ASP A 66 35.90 -3.09 15.46
C ASP A 66 36.41 -3.39 16.89
N ASP A 67 35.97 -4.50 17.49
CA ASP A 67 36.35 -4.94 18.85
C ASP A 67 37.61 -5.85 18.89
N GLU A 68 38.12 -6.32 17.73
CA GLU A 68 39.40 -7.06 17.55
C GLU A 68 40.60 -6.15 17.23
#